data_AF-A0A2N5YLX6-F1
#
_entry.id   AF-A0A2N5YLX6-F1
#
_cell.length_a   1.000
_cell.length_b   1.000
_cell.length_c   1.000
_cell.angle_alpha   90.00
_cell.angle_beta   90.00
_cell.angle_gamma   90.00
#
_symmetry.space_group_name_H-M   'P 1'
#
loop_
_entity.id
_entity.type
_entity.pdbx_description
1 polymer ?
#
loop_
_entity_poly.entity_id
_entity_poly.type
_entity_poly.pdbx_seq_one_letter_code
_entity_poly.pdbx_strand_id
1 'polypeptide(L)'
;MYVTAKIIEKKAEYTFTDLSSGKYSVLVYHDENKSLTLDKYFFGMPKEGIGATQNPSHIPSFENTSFMLDKSLLAKVLMTYL
;
A
#
# COMPACT_ATOMS: atom_id res chain seq x y z
N MET A 1 1.19 0.39 -11.76
CA MET A 1 0.14 -0.65 -11.78
C MET A 1 -0.68 -0.50 -10.50
N TYR A 2 -2.00 -0.64 -10.57
CA TYR A 2 -2.85 -0.71 -9.38
C TYR A 2 -3.76 -1.94 -9.49
N VAL A 3 -4.18 -2.45 -8.35
CA VAL A 3 -5.08 -3.60 -8.23
C VAL A 3 -6.01 -3.32 -7.05
N THR A 4 -7.21 -3.85 -7.11
CA THR A 4 -8.16 -3.80 -5.99
C THR A 4 -8.26 -5.17 -5.36
N ALA A 5 -8.17 -5.25 -4.03
CA ALA A 5 -8.41 -6.47 -3.28
C ALA A 5 -9.61 -6.26 -2.36
N LYS A 6 -10.48 -7.27 -2.24
CA LYS A 6 -11.60 -7.21 -1.30
C LYS A 6 -11.08 -7.38 0.12
N ILE A 7 -11.66 -6.63 1.04
CA ILE A 7 -11.42 -6.81 2.46
C ILE A 7 -12.37 -7.90 2.97
N ILE A 8 -11.81 -8.99 3.48
CA ILE A 8 -12.50 -10.12 4.09
C ILE A 8 -11.93 -10.29 5.50
N GLU A 9 -12.79 -10.34 6.51
CA GLU A 9 -12.37 -10.48 7.92
C GLU A 9 -11.26 -9.50 8.35
N LYS A 10 -11.41 -8.21 7.96
CA LYS A 10 -10.45 -7.12 8.25
C LYS A 10 -9.07 -7.31 7.60
N LYS A 11 -8.94 -8.14 6.57
CA LYS A 11 -7.70 -8.36 5.80
C LYS A 11 -7.96 -8.28 4.32
N ALA A 12 -6.95 -7.86 3.57
CA ALA A 12 -6.92 -7.97 2.12
C ALA A 12 -5.61 -8.67 1.73
N GLU A 13 -5.69 -9.58 0.77
CA GLU A 13 -4.55 -10.33 0.27
C GLU A 13 -4.50 -10.23 -1.25
N TYR A 14 -3.30 -10.10 -1.79
CA TYR A 14 -3.06 -10.07 -3.22
C TYR A 14 -1.67 -10.62 -3.52
N THR A 15 -1.54 -11.36 -4.62
CA THR A 15 -0.27 -11.91 -5.08
C THR A 15 0.07 -11.32 -6.45
N PHE A 16 1.20 -10.64 -6.53
CA PHE A 16 1.81 -10.25 -7.80
C PHE A 16 2.71 -11.39 -8.29
N THR A 17 2.47 -11.90 -9.49
CA THR A 17 3.29 -12.92 -10.15
C THR A 17 4.14 -12.32 -11.25
N ASP A 18 5.14 -13.08 -11.72
CA ASP A 18 5.95 -12.75 -12.90
C ASP A 18 6.69 -11.41 -12.80
N LEU A 19 7.03 -11.01 -11.57
CA LEU A 19 7.84 -9.82 -11.30
C LEU A 19 9.31 -10.14 -11.54
N SER A 20 9.97 -9.30 -12.35
CA SER A 20 11.42 -9.32 -12.50
C SER A 20 12.09 -8.86 -11.19
N SER A 21 13.31 -9.34 -10.95
CA SER A 21 14.12 -8.85 -9.84
C SER A 21 14.28 -7.33 -9.92
N GLY A 22 14.01 -6.62 -8.82
CA GLY A 22 14.00 -5.17 -8.82
C GLY A 22 13.70 -4.55 -7.46
N LYS A 23 13.79 -3.22 -7.39
CA LYS A 23 13.42 -2.45 -6.20
C LYS A 23 11.95 -2.07 -6.28
N TYR A 24 11.14 -2.54 -5.34
CA TYR A 24 9.69 -2.34 -5.32
C TYR A 24 9.25 -1.69 -4.02
N SER A 25 8.12 -0.99 -4.07
CA SER A 25 7.34 -0.57 -2.91
C SER A 25 5.87 -0.81 -3.23
N VAL A 26 5.09 -1.21 -2.22
CA VAL A 26 3.63 -1.33 -2.33
C VAL A 26 3.01 -0.28 -1.42
N LEU A 27 2.20 0.60 -2.02
CA LEU A 27 1.33 1.54 -1.33
C LEU A 27 -0.10 1.01 -1.42
N VAL A 28 -0.80 1.01 -0.29
CA VAL A 28 -2.18 0.58 -0.13
C VAL A 28 -2.98 1.77 0.39
N TYR A 29 -4.16 1.99 -0.17
CA TYR A 29 -5.15 2.92 0.36
C TYR A 29 -6.49 2.18 0.50
N HIS A 30 -7.22 2.47 1.57
CA HIS A 30 -8.56 1.95 1.80
C HIS A 30 -9.56 2.88 1.10
N ASP A 31 -10.23 2.38 0.07
CA ASP A 31 -11.26 3.13 -0.65
C ASP A 31 -12.64 2.84 -0.04
N GLU A 32 -13.04 3.63 0.95
CA GLU A 32 -14.28 3.43 1.71
C GLU A 32 -15.50 3.93 0.93
N ASN A 33 -15.32 5.02 0.19
CA ASN A 33 -16.39 5.65 -0.57
C ASN A 33 -16.50 5.18 -2.03
N LYS A 34 -15.62 4.26 -2.46
CA LYS A 34 -15.60 3.64 -3.80
C LYS A 34 -15.32 4.65 -4.92
N SER A 35 -14.51 5.66 -4.63
CA SER A 35 -14.12 6.68 -5.61
C SER A 35 -12.99 6.19 -6.52
N LEU A 36 -12.26 5.14 -6.15
CA LEU A 36 -11.00 4.69 -6.77
C LEU A 36 -9.91 5.78 -6.78
N THR A 37 -10.07 6.81 -5.95
CA THR A 37 -9.12 7.92 -5.83
C THR A 37 -8.63 8.02 -4.39
N LEU A 38 -7.37 8.40 -4.22
CA LEU A 38 -6.88 8.73 -2.89
C LEU A 38 -7.45 10.09 -2.50
N ASP A 39 -8.53 10.08 -1.73
CA ASP A 39 -9.14 11.27 -1.19
C ASP A 39 -8.22 11.96 -0.18
N LYS A 40 -8.07 13.27 -0.32
CA LYS A 40 -7.18 14.09 0.53
C LYS A 40 -7.90 15.31 1.09
N TYR A 41 -7.58 15.66 2.34
CA TYR A 41 -7.91 16.96 2.92
C TYR A 41 -7.10 18.09 2.26
N PHE A 42 -7.48 19.33 2.55
CA PHE A 42 -6.64 20.49 2.24
C PHE A 42 -5.29 20.31 2.96
N PHE A 43 -4.17 20.52 2.27
CA PHE A 43 -2.79 20.11 2.65
C PHE A 43 -2.37 18.66 2.35
N GLY A 44 -3.18 17.86 1.66
CA GLY A 44 -2.73 16.60 1.06
C GLY A 44 -2.71 15.38 1.98
N MET A 45 -3.19 15.51 3.23
CA MET A 45 -3.39 14.39 4.14
C MET A 45 -4.48 13.45 3.62
N PRO A 46 -4.27 12.12 3.58
CA PRO A 46 -5.31 11.15 3.25
C PRO A 46 -6.54 11.29 4.14
N LYS A 47 -7.74 11.17 3.56
CA LYS A 47 -9.00 11.10 4.32
C LYS A 47 -9.33 9.69 4.82
N GLU A 48 -8.80 8.68 4.12
CA GLU A 48 -9.03 7.27 4.39
C GLU A 48 -7.70 6.60 4.75
N GLY A 49 -7.77 5.36 5.23
CA GLY A 49 -6.59 4.64 5.69
C GLY A 49 -5.56 4.43 4.59
N ILE A 50 -4.28 4.62 4.91
CA ILE A 50 -3.15 4.32 4.01
C ILE A 50 -2.15 3.39 4.69
N GLY A 51 -1.38 2.65 3.90
CA GLY A 51 -0.29 1.81 4.39
C GLY A 51 0.74 1.59 3.30
N ALA A 52 1.99 1.36 3.67
CA ALA A 52 3.03 1.05 2.71
C ALA A 52 3.98 -0.02 3.23
N THR A 53 4.71 -0.66 2.32
CA THR A 53 5.78 -1.60 2.67
C THR A 53 6.83 -0.93 3.54
N GLN A 54 7.51 -1.71 4.38
CA GLN A 54 8.37 -1.25 5.47
C GLN A 54 7.68 -0.47 6.60
N ASN A 55 6.37 -0.19 6.50
CA ASN A 55 5.55 0.41 7.56
C ASN A 55 6.20 1.66 8.20
N PRO A 56 6.53 2.71 7.41
CA PRO A 56 7.15 3.91 7.94
C PRO A 56 6.22 4.62 8.94
N SER A 57 6.79 5.21 9.98
CA SER A 57 6.07 6.05 10.95
C SER A 57 5.80 7.48 10.47
N HIS A 58 6.24 7.81 9.26
CA HIS A 58 6.18 9.13 8.64
C HIS A 58 5.61 8.99 7.23
N ILE A 59 5.48 10.11 6.52
CA ILE A 59 4.95 10.14 5.15
C ILE A 59 5.73 9.13 4.29
N PRO A 60 5.03 8.14 3.68
CA PRO A 60 5.67 7.16 2.82
C PRO A 60 6.34 7.85 1.62
N SER A 61 7.60 7.48 1.35
CA SER A 61 8.32 7.79 0.13
C SER A 61 8.75 6.48 -0.53
N PHE A 62 9.04 6.50 -1.82
CA PHE A 62 9.56 5.28 -2.45
C PHE A 62 10.85 4.80 -1.78
N GLU A 63 11.71 5.73 -1.37
CA GLU A 63 13.00 5.42 -0.77
C GLU A 63 12.89 4.71 0.58
N ASN A 64 11.99 5.16 1.47
CA ASN A 64 11.83 4.57 2.80
C ASN A 64 10.95 3.31 2.82
N THR A 65 10.14 3.09 1.79
CA THR A 65 9.19 1.97 1.72
C THR A 65 9.59 0.87 0.76
N SER A 66 10.66 1.09 -0.02
CA SER A 66 11.11 0.12 -0.99
C SER A 66 11.95 -1.00 -0.38
N PHE A 67 11.90 -2.16 -1.03
CA PHE A 67 12.68 -3.33 -0.72
C PHE A 67 13.18 -3.96 -2.02
N MET A 68 14.25 -4.76 -1.91
CA MET A 68 14.76 -5.54 -3.02
C MET A 68 13.94 -6.82 -3.15
N LEU A 69 13.32 -7.06 -4.30
CA LEU A 69 12.66 -8.31 -4.64
C LEU A 69 13.60 -9.14 -5.50
N ASP A 70 14.26 -10.12 -4.91
CA ASP A 70 15.12 -11.09 -5.59
C ASP A 70 14.56 -12.53 -5.50
N LYS A 71 13.53 -12.73 -4.68
CA LYS A 71 12.81 -13.98 -4.47
C LYS A 71 11.38 -13.71 -4.01
N SER A 72 10.55 -14.74 -4.04
CA SER A 72 9.20 -14.67 -3.49
C SER A 72 9.24 -14.30 -1.99
N LEU A 73 8.38 -13.36 -1.60
CA LEU A 73 8.25 -12.91 -0.22
C LEU A 73 6.82 -12.51 0.09
N LEU A 74 6.48 -12.57 1.38
CA LEU A 74 5.24 -12.02 1.90
C LEU A 74 5.54 -10.64 2.50
N ALA A 75 4.94 -9.60 1.92
CA ALA A 75 5.02 -8.24 2.44
C ALA A 75 3.78 -7.94 3.28
N LYS A 76 3.97 -7.69 4.58
CA LYS A 76 2.88 -7.28 5.48
C LYS A 76 2.83 -5.76 5.57
N VAL A 77 1.73 -5.18 5.08
CA VAL A 77 1.44 -3.75 5.16
C VAL A 77 0.44 -3.52 6.29
N LEU A 78 0.76 -2.60 7.19
CA LEU A 78 -0.12 -2.13 8.25
C LEU A 78 -0.85 -0.89 7.77
N MET A 79 -2.16 -0.88 7.92
CA MET A 79 -2.98 0.28 7.60
C MET A 79 -2.98 1.25 8.79
N THR A 80 -2.76 2.53 8.51
CA THR A 80 -2.88 3.64 9.45
C THR A 80 -4.00 4.55 9.00
N TYR A 81 -4.83 4.95 9.96
CA TYR A 81 -5.89 5.93 9.80
C TYR A 81 -5.44 7.18 10.57
N LEU A 82 -5.38 8.31 9.89
CA LEU A 82 -4.89 9.59 10.41
C LEU A 82 -6.03 10.45 10.96
#